data_AF-A0A8T5AHR6-F1
#
_entry.id   AF-A0A8T5AHR6-F1
#
_cell.length_a   1.000
_cell.length_b   1.000
_cell.length_c   1.000
_cell.angle_alpha   90.00
_cell.angle_beta   90.00
_cell.angle_gamma   90.00
#
_symmetry.space_group_name_H-M   'P 1'
#
loop_
_entity.id
_entity.type
_entity.pdbx_description
1 polymer ?
#
loop_
_entity_poly.entity_id
_entity_poly.type
_entity_poly.pdbx_seq_one_letter_code
_entity_poly.pdbx_strand_id
1 'polypeptide(L)'
;MTWQKPKVVWAMVILALVFAAISLSFGLYVLAFTPLGGLGLILGFVAIAFGIIDLIAAVYYWKTGRLGWLIFLLGPVIFFPFGAGIPTLGLVEPFAIFIFMFMLMVVFVIVSIGIFFWMTRWGLEHAMPTLRCRTCGTIIPSGYQYCPFCGTKTRD
;
A
#
# COMPACT_ATOMS: atom_id res chain seq x y z
N MET A 1 11.44 -6.81 26.68
CA MET A 1 11.31 -7.52 25.39
C MET A 1 11.22 -6.48 24.28
N THR A 2 12.30 -6.25 23.56
CA THR A 2 12.29 -5.42 22.35
C THR A 2 11.50 -6.16 21.29
N TRP A 3 10.25 -5.77 21.08
CA TRP A 3 9.41 -6.24 19.98
C TRP A 3 10.08 -5.85 18.65
N GLN A 4 10.97 -6.71 18.14
CA GLN A 4 11.46 -6.56 16.78
C GLN A 4 10.28 -6.81 15.85
N LYS A 5 9.74 -5.72 15.28
CA LYS A 5 8.74 -5.82 14.23
C LYS A 5 9.32 -6.68 13.11
N PRO A 6 8.53 -7.61 12.53
CA PRO A 6 9.01 -8.46 11.46
C PRO A 6 9.55 -7.59 10.31
N LYS A 7 10.69 -7.99 9.73
CA LYS A 7 11.40 -7.23 8.66
C LYS A 7 10.47 -6.81 7.51
N VAL A 8 9.41 -7.59 7.29
CA VAL A 8 8.36 -7.33 6.29
C VAL A 8 7.57 -6.04 6.57
N VAL A 9 7.24 -5.74 7.83
CA VAL A 9 6.50 -4.51 8.18
C VAL A 9 7.33 -3.27 7.87
N TRP A 10 8.64 -3.33 8.13
CA TRP A 10 9.55 -2.26 7.78
C TRP A 10 9.65 -2.03 6.27
N ALA A 11 9.77 -3.12 5.49
CA ALA A 11 9.79 -3.02 4.02
C ALA A 11 8.52 -2.36 3.47
N MET A 12 7.35 -2.68 4.04
CA MET A 12 6.07 -2.09 3.66
C MET A 12 5.96 -0.61 4.01
N VAL A 13 6.42 -0.22 5.20
CA VAL A 13 6.44 1.20 5.61
C VAL A 13 7.36 2.01 4.68
N ILE A 14 8.53 1.48 4.35
CA ILE A 14 9.46 2.12 3.40
C ILE A 14 8.81 2.25 2.02
N LEU A 15 8.19 1.17 1.53
CA LEU A 15 7.49 1.19 0.24
C LEU A 15 6.41 2.27 0.21
N ALA A 16 5.55 2.32 1.24
CA ALA A 16 4.49 3.32 1.34
C ALA A 16 5.03 4.76 1.43
N LEU A 17 6.14 4.98 2.12
CA LEU A 17 6.81 6.28 2.16
C LEU A 17 7.35 6.71 0.79
N VAL A 18 7.90 5.76 0.02
CA VAL A 18 8.36 6.03 -1.35
C VAL A 18 7.19 6.43 -2.24
N PHE A 19 6.06 5.71 -2.16
CA PHE A 19 4.84 6.07 -2.91
C PHE A 19 4.29 7.43 -2.52
N ALA A 20 4.19 7.70 -1.22
CA ALA A 20 3.77 9.00 -0.71
C ALA A 20 4.66 10.14 -1.25
N ALA A 21 5.99 9.96 -1.22
CA ALA A 21 6.94 10.94 -1.71
C ALA A 21 6.81 11.18 -3.22
N ILE A 22 6.70 10.12 -4.01
CA ILE A 22 6.53 10.22 -5.47
C ILE A 22 5.20 10.91 -5.79
N SER A 23 4.09 10.52 -5.15
CA SER A 23 2.76 11.09 -5.43
C SER A 23 2.64 12.55 -5.00
N LEU A 24 3.20 12.91 -3.84
CA LEU A 24 3.24 14.31 -3.39
C LEU A 24 4.09 15.16 -4.34
N SER A 25 5.27 14.67 -4.71
CA SER A 25 6.17 15.38 -5.62
C SER A 25 5.53 15.57 -6.99
N PHE A 26 4.85 14.54 -7.50
CA PHE A 26 4.10 14.62 -8.76
C PHE A 26 2.94 15.62 -8.68
N GLY A 27 2.13 15.56 -7.62
CA GLY A 27 1.02 16.50 -7.45
C GLY A 27 1.48 17.96 -7.35
N LEU A 28 2.55 18.21 -6.59
CA LEU A 28 3.19 19.53 -6.51
C LEU A 28 3.77 19.97 -7.86
N TYR A 29 4.42 19.07 -8.60
CA TYR A 29 4.94 19.34 -9.94
C TYR A 29 3.81 19.73 -10.90
N VAL A 30 2.71 18.98 -10.90
CA VAL A 30 1.54 19.29 -11.74
C VAL A 30 1.00 20.67 -11.40
N LEU A 31 0.82 21.00 -10.11
CA LEU A 31 0.34 22.31 -9.70
C LEU A 31 1.30 23.47 -10.04
N ALA A 32 2.61 23.22 -10.06
CA ALA A 32 3.62 24.24 -10.32
C ALA A 32 3.86 24.50 -11.81
N PHE A 33 3.77 23.47 -12.65
CA PHE A 33 4.23 23.54 -14.05
C PHE A 33 3.13 23.33 -15.09
N THR A 34 1.94 22.85 -14.72
CA THR A 34 0.83 22.81 -15.66
C THR A 34 0.09 24.15 -15.67
N PRO A 35 -0.25 24.69 -16.84
CA PRO A 35 -1.10 25.86 -16.90
C PRO A 35 -2.39 25.56 -16.13
N LEU A 36 -2.87 26.55 -15.35
CA LEU A 36 -4.03 26.51 -14.45
C LEU A 36 -5.39 26.26 -15.17
N GLY A 37 -5.43 25.29 -16.10
CA GLY A 37 -6.64 24.70 -16.62
C GLY A 37 -7.24 23.75 -15.58
N GLY A 38 -8.57 23.64 -15.59
CA GLY A 38 -9.30 22.89 -14.55
C GLY A 38 -8.85 21.45 -14.35
N LEU A 39 -8.39 20.78 -15.41
CA LEU A 39 -7.99 19.37 -15.36
C LEU A 39 -6.63 19.16 -14.66
N GLY A 40 -5.65 20.06 -14.89
CA GLY A 40 -4.35 20.01 -14.22
C GLY A 40 -4.45 20.25 -12.71
N LEU A 41 -5.30 21.22 -12.31
CA LEU A 41 -5.61 21.47 -10.89
C LEU A 41 -6.20 20.24 -10.20
N ILE A 42 -7.23 19.63 -10.82
CA ILE A 42 -7.89 18.43 -10.25
C ILE A 42 -6.87 17.30 -10.10
N LEU A 43 -6.06 17.03 -11.13
CA LEU A 43 -5.05 15.97 -11.06
C LEU A 43 -3.97 16.24 -10.01
N GLY A 44 -3.50 17.49 -9.89
CA GLY A 44 -2.52 17.89 -8.89
C GLY A 44 -3.03 17.67 -7.47
N PHE A 45 -4.26 18.11 -7.15
CA PHE A 45 -4.87 17.90 -5.84
C PHE A 45 -5.16 16.42 -5.55
N VAL A 46 -5.63 15.67 -6.54
CA VAL A 46 -5.85 14.23 -6.40
C VAL A 46 -4.54 13.49 -6.10
N ALA A 47 -3.45 13.82 -6.80
CA ALA A 47 -2.14 13.23 -6.54
C ALA A 47 -1.60 13.56 -5.13
N ILE A 48 -1.83 14.79 -4.65
CA ILE A 48 -1.49 15.17 -3.27
C ILE A 48 -2.34 14.39 -2.27
N ALA A 49 -3.65 14.26 -2.50
CA ALA A 49 -4.54 13.51 -1.62
C ALA A 49 -4.11 12.04 -1.50
N PHE A 50 -3.73 11.39 -2.62
CA PHE A 50 -3.20 10.03 -2.58
C PHE A 50 -1.87 9.93 -1.84
N GLY A 51 -0.94 10.86 -2.05
CA GLY A 51 0.31 10.88 -1.29
C GLY A 51 0.10 11.04 0.22
N ILE A 52 -0.91 11.82 0.65
CA ILE A 52 -1.30 11.92 2.06
C ILE A 52 -1.89 10.60 2.57
N ILE A 53 -2.75 9.94 1.78
CA ILE A 53 -3.33 8.63 2.13
C ILE A 53 -2.22 7.58 2.32
N ASP A 54 -1.22 7.54 1.44
CA ASP A 54 -0.07 6.63 1.54
C ASP A 54 0.77 6.91 2.79
N LEU A 55 0.94 8.18 3.16
CA LEU A 55 1.62 8.57 4.39
C LEU A 55 0.86 8.11 5.64
N ILE A 56 -0.47 8.27 5.64
CA ILE A 56 -1.34 7.76 6.71
C ILE A 56 -1.23 6.24 6.79
N ALA A 57 -1.29 5.54 5.66
CA ALA A 57 -1.14 4.09 5.59
C ALA A 57 0.22 3.65 6.16
N ALA A 58 1.32 4.33 5.82
CA ALA A 58 2.65 4.07 6.38
C ALA A 58 2.67 4.20 7.91
N VAL A 59 2.06 5.25 8.47
CA VAL A 59 1.95 5.45 9.93
C VAL A 59 1.08 4.36 10.58
N TYR A 60 -0.01 3.95 9.93
CA TYR A 60 -0.86 2.89 10.42
C TYR A 60 -0.17 1.52 10.41
N TYR A 61 0.56 1.18 9.34
CA TYR A 61 1.39 -0.03 9.28
C TYR A 61 2.44 -0.03 10.37
N TRP A 62 3.09 1.12 10.56
CA TRP A 62 4.05 1.29 11.62
C TRP A 62 3.42 1.01 12.98
N LYS A 63 2.24 1.57 13.30
CA LYS A 63 1.64 1.41 14.63
C LYS A 63 1.00 0.03 14.86
N THR A 64 0.24 -0.48 13.90
CA THR A 64 -0.64 -1.64 14.12
C THR A 64 -0.09 -2.95 13.56
N GLY A 65 0.87 -2.90 12.63
CA GLY A 65 1.36 -4.09 11.94
C GLY A 65 0.30 -4.84 11.12
N ARG A 66 -0.90 -4.26 10.95
CA ARG A 66 -2.04 -4.88 10.25
C ARG A 66 -2.00 -4.51 8.77
N LEU A 67 -2.00 -5.53 7.92
CA LEU A 67 -1.84 -5.39 6.46
C LEU A 67 -3.11 -4.96 5.71
N GLY A 68 -4.25 -4.81 6.39
CA GLY A 68 -5.56 -4.58 5.73
C GLY A 68 -5.66 -3.30 4.89
N TRP A 69 -4.75 -2.33 5.08
CA TRP A 69 -4.78 -1.05 4.35
C TRP A 69 -4.01 -1.05 3.03
N LEU A 70 -3.51 -2.22 2.56
CA LEU A 70 -2.64 -2.31 1.37
C LEU A 70 -3.34 -1.98 0.05
N ILE A 71 -4.67 -2.03 0.08
CA ILE A 71 -5.53 -1.66 -1.03
C ILE A 71 -5.39 -0.17 -1.39
N PHE A 72 -4.95 0.69 -0.45
CA PHE A 72 -4.86 2.13 -0.70
C PHE A 72 -3.57 2.59 -1.43
N LEU A 73 -2.53 1.75 -1.50
CA LEU A 73 -1.27 2.05 -2.20
C LEU A 73 -1.39 2.13 -3.73
N LEU A 74 -2.55 1.78 -4.29
CA LEU A 74 -2.83 1.80 -5.73
C LEU A 74 -3.26 3.18 -6.25
N GLY A 75 -3.48 4.14 -5.37
CA GLY A 75 -4.02 5.46 -5.69
C GLY A 75 -3.24 6.26 -6.73
N PRO A 76 -1.90 6.42 -6.61
CA PRO A 76 -1.12 7.24 -7.52
C PRO A 76 -1.09 6.71 -8.96
N VAL A 77 -1.34 5.42 -9.14
CA VAL A 77 -1.14 4.68 -10.39
C VAL A 77 -2.15 5.07 -11.47
N ILE A 78 -3.37 5.41 -11.07
CA ILE A 78 -4.50 5.57 -11.99
C ILE A 78 -4.45 6.93 -12.73
N PHE A 79 -3.71 7.92 -12.22
CA PHE A 79 -3.81 9.32 -12.69
C PHE A 79 -2.68 9.75 -13.63
N PHE A 80 -1.67 8.92 -13.86
CA PHE A 80 -0.51 9.27 -14.69
C PHE A 80 -0.79 9.53 -16.19
N PRO A 81 -1.79 8.93 -16.88
CA PRO A 81 -1.88 9.10 -18.33
C PRO A 81 -2.69 10.33 -18.80
N PHE A 82 -3.31 11.13 -17.93
CA PHE A 82 -4.45 11.96 -18.37
C PHE A 82 -4.33 13.49 -18.38
N GLY A 83 -3.23 14.18 -18.00
CA GLY A 83 -3.37 15.65 -18.01
C GLY A 83 -2.21 16.59 -17.82
N ALA A 84 -0.97 16.20 -18.03
CA ALA A 84 0.06 17.19 -18.30
C ALA A 84 0.20 17.32 -19.82
N GLY A 85 -0.40 18.35 -20.42
CA GLY A 85 -0.05 18.82 -21.76
C GLY A 85 1.39 19.34 -21.72
N ILE A 86 2.36 18.44 -21.65
CA ILE A 86 3.77 18.78 -21.70
C ILE A 86 3.99 19.42 -23.08
N PRO A 87 4.51 20.66 -23.17
CA PRO A 87 4.91 21.20 -24.45
C PRO A 87 6.05 20.33 -24.96
N THR A 88 5.73 19.40 -25.86
CA THR A 88 6.71 18.55 -26.52
C THR A 88 7.60 19.44 -27.37
N LEU A 89 8.78 19.76 -26.86
CA LEU A 89 9.92 20.29 -27.61
C LEU A 89 10.39 19.22 -28.61
N GLY A 90 9.62 19.05 -29.68
CA GLY A 90 10.00 18.55 -31.02
C GLY A 90 10.76 17.23 -31.19
N LEU A 91 11.15 16.50 -30.14
CA LEU A 91 12.17 15.45 -30.25
C LEU A 91 11.69 14.04 -29.89
N VAL A 92 10.49 13.88 -29.32
CA VAL A 92 9.90 12.57 -29.01
C VAL A 92 8.39 12.65 -29.26
N GLU A 93 7.84 11.70 -30.00
CA GLU A 93 6.39 11.66 -30.27
C GLU A 93 5.62 11.60 -28.94
N PRO A 94 4.65 12.51 -28.70
CA PRO A 94 3.83 12.49 -27.48
C PRO A 94 3.17 11.13 -27.22
N PHE A 95 2.97 10.36 -28.28
CA PHE A 95 2.48 8.99 -28.25
C PHE A 95 3.45 8.00 -27.58
N ALA A 96 4.76 8.10 -27.81
CA ALA A 96 5.75 7.22 -27.20
C ALA A 96 5.85 7.44 -25.69
N ILE A 97 5.77 8.69 -25.23
CA ILE A 97 5.74 9.05 -23.81
C ILE A 97 4.47 8.50 -23.16
N PHE A 98 3.31 8.65 -23.83
CA PHE A 98 2.04 8.11 -23.37
C PHE A 98 2.08 6.59 -23.21
N ILE A 99 2.56 5.86 -24.23
CA ILE A 99 2.71 4.39 -24.16
C ILE A 99 3.68 3.99 -23.05
N PHE A 100 4.81 4.69 -22.92
CA PHE A 100 5.81 4.38 -21.90
C PHE A 100 5.23 4.53 -20.48
N MET A 101 4.51 5.63 -20.22
CA MET A 101 3.85 5.86 -18.93
C MET A 101 2.73 4.84 -18.68
N PHE A 102 1.96 4.48 -19.70
CA PHE A 102 0.92 3.44 -19.60
C PHE A 102 1.52 2.06 -19.31
N MET A 103 2.62 1.69 -19.96
CA MET A 103 3.32 0.42 -19.71
C MET A 103 3.89 0.38 -18.29
N LEU A 104 4.47 1.49 -17.80
CA LEU A 104 4.93 1.59 -16.42
C LEU A 104 3.77 1.42 -15.42
N MET A 105 2.60 2.01 -15.71
CA MET A 105 1.39 1.83 -14.91
C MET A 105 0.97 0.35 -14.85
N VAL A 106 0.89 -0.32 -16.01
CA VAL A 106 0.50 -1.73 -16.09
C VAL A 106 1.49 -2.62 -15.35
N VAL A 107 2.80 -2.43 -15.57
CA VAL A 107 3.85 -3.17 -14.85
C VAL A 107 3.72 -2.94 -13.35
N PHE A 108 3.46 -1.71 -12.92
CA PHE A 108 3.30 -1.41 -11.50
C PHE A 108 2.07 -2.09 -10.88
N VAL A 109 0.92 -2.09 -11.57
CA VAL A 109 -0.28 -2.83 -11.13
C VAL A 109 0.02 -4.33 -11.04
N ILE A 110 0.68 -4.92 -12.04
CA ILE A 110 1.04 -6.34 -12.05
C ILE A 110 1.97 -6.67 -10.88
N VAL A 111 2.99 -5.85 -10.63
CA VAL A 111 3.93 -6.02 -9.50
C VAL A 111 3.19 -5.89 -8.17
N SER A 112 2.30 -4.89 -8.03
CA SER A 112 1.51 -4.68 -6.82
C SER A 112 0.56 -5.85 -6.54
N ILE A 113 -0.12 -6.36 -7.56
CA ILE A 113 -0.95 -7.57 -7.49
C ILE A 113 -0.08 -8.77 -7.11
N GLY A 114 1.09 -8.94 -7.74
CA GLY A 114 2.03 -10.01 -7.42
C GLY A 114 2.49 -9.99 -5.97
N ILE A 115 2.85 -8.81 -5.44
CA ILE A 115 3.21 -8.61 -4.03
C ILE A 115 2.01 -8.90 -3.12
N PHE A 116 0.82 -8.43 -3.47
CA PHE A 116 -0.40 -8.69 -2.70
C PHE A 116 -0.71 -10.18 -2.61
N PHE A 117 -0.67 -10.90 -3.74
CA PHE A 117 -0.87 -12.35 -3.77
C PHE A 117 0.24 -13.12 -3.06
N TRP A 118 1.49 -12.70 -3.22
CA TRP A 118 2.61 -13.26 -2.47
C TRP A 118 2.40 -13.12 -0.96
N MET A 119 1.94 -11.96 -0.52
CA MET A 119 1.66 -11.67 0.89
C MET A 119 0.43 -12.39 1.44
N THR A 120 -0.67 -12.48 0.69
CA THR A 120 -1.85 -13.24 1.14
C THR A 120 -1.52 -14.72 1.26
N ARG A 121 -0.66 -15.25 0.38
CA ARG A 121 -0.15 -16.62 0.49
C ARG A 121 0.65 -16.82 1.78
N TRP A 122 1.54 -15.89 2.14
CA TRP A 122 2.29 -15.95 3.40
C TRP A 122 1.40 -15.80 4.65
N GLY A 123 0.36 -14.96 4.56
CA GLY A 123 -0.63 -14.79 5.63
C GLY A 123 -1.49 -16.04 5.86
N LEU A 124 -1.75 -16.83 4.81
CA LEU A 124 -2.46 -18.10 4.90
C LEU A 124 -1.58 -19.19 5.56
N GLU A 125 -0.29 -19.23 5.23
CA GLU A 125 0.66 -20.19 5.81
C GLU A 125 0.90 -19.95 7.31
N HIS A 126 0.66 -18.73 7.79
CA HIS A 126 0.70 -18.37 9.22
C HIS A 126 -0.70 -18.29 9.85
N ALA A 127 -1.73 -18.87 9.21
CA ALA A 127 -3.01 -19.09 9.86
C ALA A 127 -2.75 -19.96 11.10
N MET A 128 -2.67 -19.29 12.25
CA MET A 128 -2.34 -19.91 13.54
C MET A 128 -3.13 -21.20 13.70
N PRO A 129 -2.48 -22.37 13.89
CA PRO A 129 -3.20 -23.62 14.11
C PRO A 129 -4.27 -23.39 15.17
N THR A 130 -5.52 -23.71 14.85
CA THR A 130 -6.59 -23.52 15.82
C THR A 130 -6.51 -24.64 16.85
N LEU A 131 -6.38 -24.28 18.11
CA LEU A 131 -6.38 -25.22 19.22
C LEU A 131 -7.77 -25.25 19.85
N ARG A 132 -8.30 -26.44 20.12
CA ARG A 132 -9.53 -26.60 20.90
C ARG A 132 -9.18 -26.59 22.38
N CYS A 133 -9.81 -25.72 23.16
CA CYS A 133 -9.68 -25.74 24.61
C CYS A 133 -10.18 -27.09 25.16
N ARG A 134 -9.37 -27.78 25.97
CA ARG A 134 -9.77 -29.04 26.61
C ARG A 134 -10.89 -28.85 27.64
N THR A 135 -10.98 -27.67 28.27
CA THR A 135 -11.92 -27.40 29.35
C THR A 135 -13.30 -26.96 28.84
N CYS A 136 -13.35 -25.94 27.97
CA CYS A 136 -14.63 -25.37 27.50
C CYS A 136 -14.99 -25.77 26.06
N GLY A 137 -14.10 -26.46 25.34
CA GLY A 137 -14.34 -26.91 23.97
C GLY A 137 -14.28 -25.82 22.89
N THR A 138 -14.06 -24.56 23.27
CA THR A 138 -13.97 -23.42 22.34
C THR A 138 -12.72 -23.48 21.48
N ILE A 139 -12.85 -23.09 20.21
CA ILE A 139 -11.74 -23.04 19.24
C ILE A 139 -11.02 -21.70 19.40
N ILE A 140 -9.72 -21.74 19.65
CA ILE A 140 -8.88 -20.57 19.93
C ILE A 140 -7.66 -20.60 18.98
N PRO A 141 -7.22 -19.47 18.41
CA PRO A 141 -5.97 -19.44 17.65
C PRO A 141 -4.75 -19.79 18.53
N SER A 142 -3.84 -20.64 18.03
CA SER A 142 -2.61 -21.01 18.74
C SER A 142 -1.71 -19.81 18.95
N GLY A 143 -1.50 -19.40 20.19
CA GLY A 143 -0.70 -18.23 20.54
C GLY A 143 -1.15 -17.58 21.84
N TYR A 144 -2.40 -17.81 22.22
CA TYR A 144 -2.93 -17.44 23.54
C TYR A 144 -2.41 -18.41 24.59
N GLN A 145 -1.85 -17.91 25.71
CA GLN A 145 -1.40 -18.71 26.85
C GLN A 145 -2.57 -19.20 27.75
N TYR A 146 -3.70 -18.49 27.69
CA TYR A 146 -4.90 -18.74 28.49
C TYR A 146 -6.14 -18.68 27.60
N CYS A 147 -7.14 -19.51 27.89
CA CYS A 147 -8.42 -19.47 27.19
C CYS A 147 -9.19 -18.19 27.60
N PRO A 148 -9.63 -17.34 26.66
CA PRO A 148 -10.37 -16.12 26.98
C PRO A 148 -11.78 -16.39 27.55
N PHE A 149 -12.31 -17.61 27.41
CA PHE A 149 -13.65 -17.98 27.89
C PHE A 149 -13.65 -18.62 29.27
N CYS A 150 -12.68 -19.48 29.58
CA CYS A 150 -12.64 -20.20 30.85
C CYS A 150 -11.40 -19.91 31.71
N GLY A 151 -10.45 -19.12 31.20
CA GLY A 151 -9.23 -18.76 31.92
C GLY A 151 -8.20 -19.89 32.09
N THR A 152 -8.50 -21.10 31.62
CA THR A 152 -7.56 -22.23 31.75
C THR A 152 -6.39 -22.09 30.79
N LYS A 153 -5.22 -22.58 31.23
CA LYS A 153 -3.99 -22.54 30.45
C LYS A 153 -4.15 -23.44 29.21
N THR A 154 -3.78 -22.94 28.05
CA THR A 154 -3.97 -23.62 26.75
C THR A 154 -2.82 -24.58 26.41
N ARG A 155 -1.68 -24.46 27.09
CA ARG A 155 -0.55 -25.40 27.06
C ARG A 155 -0.36 -25.98 28.46
N ASP A 156 -0.48 -27.30 28.54
CA ASP A 156 0.03 -28.10 29.65
C ASP A 156 1.57 -28.03 29.62
#